data_AF-A0A966B7S8-F1
#
_entry.id   AF-A0A966B7S8-F1
#
_cell.length_a   1.000
_cell.length_b   1.000
_cell.length_c   1.000
_cell.angle_alpha   90.00
_cell.angle_beta   90.00
_cell.angle_gamma   90.00
#
_symmetry.space_group_name_H-M   'P 1'
#
loop_
_entity.id
_entity.type
_entity.pdbx_description
1 polymer ?
#
loop_
_entity_poly.entity_id
_entity_poly.type
_entity_poly.pdbx_seq_one_letter_code
_entity_poly.pdbx_strand_id
1 'polypeptide(L)'
;MGNGLSDQTFIEGPEGIIAIDTGEPVEEMAAALLAQRSAGPRLHRNLLVFVAASGPRLAELRSAARMCLAWKSINDEVDSLNLTPHQQRQATSKLTETNETVAARIEETFGHVLTPKSLPGAAALEWEATKPSGYGSLAERVANKRQSEEKLISAYGGVRVRMDLDRVPLWRDSGDITVADLWSAYANHPYMARLANFDVLAAAISNGTASMNWESETFAYADAKEDDTWFGVTYGSHVTPMRSGLVIRPDIVGTKTAEPDVADGSSDSLDGTDGVPGTAGSTDGSVGGTGVEAGSSDPVATRFYGRFGLDSVRGIRQLEEIMTNVTNHLGSNVKITVEIEAESATGFDDRTRRVAEENAKQLGADAAEFE
;
A
#
# COMPACT_ATOMS: atom_id res chain seq x y z
N MET A 1 23.71 5.63 30.01
CA MET A 1 22.91 4.84 30.96
C MET A 1 23.07 3.40 30.54
N GLY A 2 23.88 2.65 31.27
CA GLY A 2 24.46 1.39 30.79
C GLY A 2 23.62 0.13 31.04
N ASN A 3 24.10 -0.93 30.39
CA ASN A 3 23.94 -2.36 30.67
C ASN A 3 22.57 -2.99 30.36
N GLY A 4 22.46 -3.56 29.16
CA GLY A 4 21.35 -4.45 28.77
C GLY A 4 21.40 -4.98 27.32
N LEU A 5 22.22 -4.39 26.44
CA LEU A 5 22.30 -4.75 25.01
C LEU A 5 23.34 -5.85 24.70
N SER A 6 23.89 -6.53 25.72
CA SER A 6 25.02 -7.48 25.60
C SER A 6 24.71 -8.77 24.83
N ASP A 7 23.44 -9.01 24.52
CA ASP A 7 22.90 -10.33 24.26
C ASP A 7 22.14 -10.38 22.92
N GLN A 8 22.59 -9.60 21.93
CA GLN A 8 21.97 -9.53 20.61
C GLN A 8 22.83 -10.27 19.59
N THR A 9 22.26 -11.28 18.93
CA THR A 9 22.90 -11.93 17.78
C THR A 9 22.07 -11.63 16.53
N PHE A 10 22.68 -10.92 15.60
CA PHE A 10 22.13 -10.71 14.26
C PHE A 10 22.66 -11.82 13.36
N ILE A 11 21.76 -12.57 12.74
CA ILE A 11 22.13 -13.60 11.77
C ILE A 11 21.60 -13.16 10.42
N GLU A 12 22.49 -13.07 9.44
CA GLU A 12 22.14 -12.85 8.05
C GLU A 12 21.66 -14.18 7.46
N GLY A 13 20.36 -14.26 7.17
CA GLY A 13 19.73 -15.39 6.50
C GLY A 13 19.66 -15.16 4.99
N PRO A 14 19.47 -16.22 4.19
CA PRO A 14 19.44 -16.13 2.73
C PRO A 14 18.34 -15.22 2.15
N GLU A 15 17.31 -14.86 2.93
CA GLU A 15 16.23 -13.95 2.52
C GLU A 15 16.06 -12.71 3.43
N GLY A 16 17.02 -12.42 4.33
CA GLY A 16 16.97 -11.21 5.15
C GLY A 16 17.63 -11.30 6.52
N ILE A 17 17.47 -10.25 7.31
CA ILE A 17 18.08 -10.11 8.64
C ILE A 17 17.18 -10.77 9.70
N ILE A 18 17.70 -11.82 10.35
CA ILE A 18 17.08 -12.42 11.53
C ILE A 18 17.70 -11.75 12.77
N ALA A 19 16.91 -10.92 13.45
CA ALA A 19 17.29 -10.37 14.74
C ALA A 19 16.89 -11.34 15.86
N ILE A 20 17.88 -11.92 16.54
CA ILE A 20 17.67 -12.84 17.67
C ILE A 20 18.08 -12.12 18.95
N ASP A 21 17.10 -11.86 19.81
CA ASP A 21 17.33 -11.38 21.16
C ASP A 21 17.47 -12.56 22.11
N THR A 22 18.46 -12.47 22.98
CA THR A 22 18.81 -13.51 23.93
C THR A 22 18.50 -13.15 25.39
N GLY A 23 17.95 -11.95 25.64
CA GLY A 23 17.57 -11.48 26.97
C GLY A 23 16.18 -11.90 27.48
N GLU A 24 16.00 -11.90 28.80
CA GLU A 24 14.73 -12.15 29.48
C GLU A 24 13.64 -11.06 29.31
N PRO A 25 13.89 -9.78 28.95
CA PRO A 25 12.80 -8.81 28.82
C PRO A 25 12.34 -8.67 27.36
N VAL A 26 11.56 -9.67 26.92
CA VAL A 26 10.91 -9.75 25.61
C VAL A 26 10.10 -8.48 25.26
N GLU A 27 9.46 -7.86 26.26
CA GLU A 27 8.64 -6.64 26.09
C GLU A 27 9.47 -5.36 26.00
N GLU A 28 10.63 -5.29 26.66
CA GLU A 28 11.51 -4.12 26.63
C GLU A 28 12.18 -3.96 25.26
N MET A 29 12.60 -5.06 24.64
CA MET A 29 13.12 -5.00 23.27
C MET A 29 12.02 -4.63 22.28
N ALA A 30 10.84 -5.25 22.40
CA ALA A 30 9.73 -4.92 21.53
C ALA A 30 9.35 -3.43 21.66
N ALA A 31 9.45 -2.86 22.87
CA ALA A 31 9.27 -1.43 23.12
C ALA A 31 10.37 -0.57 22.50
N ALA A 32 11.63 -0.99 22.60
CA ALA A 32 12.76 -0.31 21.96
C ALA A 32 12.64 -0.30 20.42
N LEU A 33 12.26 -1.44 19.83
CA LEU A 33 12.05 -1.58 18.39
C LEU A 33 10.84 -0.81 17.89
N LEU A 34 9.79 -0.65 18.72
CA LEU A 34 8.68 0.25 18.41
C LEU A 34 9.06 1.72 18.53
N ALA A 35 9.95 2.08 19.45
CA ALA A 35 10.33 3.46 19.66
C ALA A 35 11.27 3.96 18.56
N GLN A 36 12.21 3.12 18.09
CA GLN A 36 13.31 3.53 17.22
C GLN A 36 13.48 2.65 15.99
N ARG A 37 13.81 3.29 14.85
CA ARG A 37 14.34 2.62 13.66
C ARG A 37 15.61 3.36 13.27
N SER A 38 16.74 2.67 13.31
CA SER A 38 18.06 3.29 13.07
C SER A 38 18.28 4.47 14.02
N ALA A 39 18.70 5.65 13.53
CA ALA A 39 18.99 6.84 14.34
C ALA A 39 17.77 7.74 14.63
N GLY A 40 16.53 7.32 14.29
CA GLY A 40 15.34 8.17 14.39
C GLY A 40 14.12 7.49 15.02
N PRO A 41 13.09 8.27 15.39
CA PRO A 41 11.83 7.73 15.91
C PRO A 41 11.15 6.87 14.83
N ARG A 42 10.66 5.69 15.23
CA ARG A 42 10.01 4.79 14.27
C ARG A 42 8.61 5.29 13.90
N LEU A 43 8.35 5.38 12.60
CA LEU A 43 7.02 5.59 12.03
C LEU A 43 6.31 4.24 11.84
N HIS A 44 4.99 4.30 11.71
CA HIS A 44 4.08 3.17 11.45
C HIS A 44 4.11 2.08 12.55
N ARG A 45 4.17 2.52 13.81
CA ARG A 45 4.26 1.63 14.99
C ARG A 45 3.07 0.69 15.14
N ASN A 46 1.87 1.12 14.75
CA ASN A 46 0.66 0.31 14.81
C ASN A 46 0.64 -0.83 13.78
N LEU A 47 1.47 -0.73 12.72
CA LEU A 47 1.60 -1.78 11.70
C LEU A 47 2.56 -2.89 12.11
N LEU A 48 3.23 -2.76 13.26
CA LEU A 48 4.21 -3.75 13.71
C LEU A 48 3.58 -4.80 14.62
N VAL A 49 3.98 -6.03 14.37
CA VAL A 49 3.69 -7.22 15.17
C VAL A 49 5.02 -7.90 15.43
N PHE A 50 5.24 -8.35 16.66
CA PHE A 50 6.48 -9.02 17.03
C PHE A 50 6.19 -10.48 17.34
N VAL A 51 7.10 -11.35 16.93
CA VAL A 51 7.09 -12.74 17.36
C VAL A 51 8.30 -12.96 18.25
N ALA A 52 8.05 -13.41 19.47
CA ALA A 52 9.05 -13.66 20.48
C ALA A 52 9.27 -15.16 20.68
N ALA A 53 10.53 -15.49 20.97
CA ALA A 53 10.96 -16.83 21.33
C ALA A 53 10.49 -17.18 22.75
N SER A 54 10.16 -18.45 22.97
CA SER A 54 10.05 -19.02 24.31
C SER A 54 11.46 -19.30 24.85
N GLY A 55 11.81 -18.71 26.00
CA GLY A 55 13.15 -18.78 26.59
C GLY A 55 13.76 -20.20 26.63
N PRO A 56 13.08 -21.20 27.21
CA PRO A 56 13.61 -22.58 27.27
C PRO A 56 13.90 -23.20 25.89
N ARG A 57 13.05 -22.92 24.89
CA ARG A 57 13.20 -23.47 23.53
C ARG A 57 14.34 -22.81 22.75
N LEU A 58 14.67 -21.57 23.09
CA LEU A 58 15.74 -20.83 22.44
C LEU A 58 17.11 -21.50 22.64
N ALA A 59 17.36 -22.09 23.81
CA ALA A 59 18.58 -22.85 24.06
C ALA A 59 18.70 -24.10 23.16
N GLU A 60 17.58 -24.80 22.96
CA GLU A 60 17.51 -25.96 22.07
C GLU A 60 17.72 -25.58 20.61
N LEU A 61 17.10 -24.49 20.16
CA LEU A 61 17.29 -23.95 18.82
C LEU A 61 18.76 -23.57 18.57
N ARG A 62 19.42 -22.91 19.53
CA ARG A 62 20.86 -22.60 19.42
C ARG A 62 21.72 -23.85 19.31
N SER A 63 21.38 -24.90 20.06
CA SER A 63 22.09 -26.18 19.97
C SER A 63 21.95 -26.79 18.56
N ALA A 64 20.72 -26.84 18.05
CA ALA A 64 20.43 -27.33 16.70
C ALA A 64 21.13 -26.51 15.61
N ALA A 65 21.10 -25.17 15.71
CA ALA A 65 21.75 -24.27 14.76
C ALA A 65 23.26 -24.46 14.74
N ARG A 66 23.91 -24.59 15.90
CA ARG A 66 25.35 -24.87 15.99
C ARG A 66 25.71 -26.19 15.32
N MET A 67 24.90 -27.23 15.53
CA MET A 67 25.10 -28.53 14.88
C MET A 67 24.96 -28.41 13.35
N CYS A 68 23.95 -27.70 12.87
CA CYS A 68 23.75 -27.45 11.43
C CYS A 68 24.94 -26.69 10.83
N LEU A 69 25.41 -25.62 11.48
CA LEU A 69 26.59 -24.86 11.04
C LEU A 69 27.87 -25.71 11.03
N ALA A 70 28.03 -26.61 12.00
CA ALA A 70 29.16 -27.53 12.02
C ALA A 70 29.13 -28.49 10.81
N TRP A 71 27.96 -29.07 10.50
CA TRP A 71 27.82 -29.90 9.30
C TRP A 71 27.98 -29.11 8.00
N LYS A 72 27.53 -27.85 7.99
CA LYS A 72 27.74 -26.96 6.85
C LYS A 72 29.22 -26.70 6.61
N SER A 73 29.99 -26.35 7.65
CA SER A 73 31.44 -26.16 7.54
C SER A 73 32.13 -27.44 7.02
N ILE A 74 31.80 -28.62 7.56
CA ILE A 74 32.35 -29.89 7.06
C ILE A 74 32.03 -30.11 5.57
N ASN A 75 30.81 -29.78 5.15
CA ASN A 75 30.36 -29.95 3.77
C ASN A 75 30.94 -28.90 2.81
N ASP A 76 31.24 -27.69 3.29
CA ASP A 76 31.90 -26.63 2.52
C ASP A 76 33.42 -26.88 2.40
N GLU A 77 34.00 -27.62 3.35
CA GLU A 77 35.43 -27.91 3.46
C GLU A 77 35.85 -29.29 2.91
N VAL A 78 35.04 -29.90 2.04
CA VAL A 78 35.22 -31.28 1.50
C VAL A 78 36.64 -31.56 1.01
N ASP A 79 37.19 -30.66 0.18
CA ASP A 79 38.53 -30.83 -0.42
C ASP A 79 39.62 -30.70 0.64
N SER A 80 39.50 -29.71 1.53
CA SER A 80 40.51 -29.44 2.56
C SER A 80 40.57 -30.57 3.61
N LEU A 81 39.44 -31.19 3.91
CA LEU A 81 39.31 -32.32 4.82
C LEU A 81 39.59 -33.67 4.14
N ASN A 82 39.85 -33.68 2.82
CA ASN A 82 40.03 -34.88 2.00
C ASN A 82 38.92 -35.92 2.23
N LEU A 83 37.67 -35.47 2.26
CA LEU A 83 36.53 -36.37 2.52
C LEU A 83 36.38 -37.39 1.39
N THR A 84 36.22 -38.66 1.76
CA THR A 84 35.87 -39.70 0.79
C THR A 84 34.47 -39.46 0.21
N PRO A 85 34.14 -39.99 -0.99
CA PRO A 85 32.80 -39.84 -1.58
C PRO A 85 31.66 -40.36 -0.69
N HIS A 86 31.94 -41.29 0.22
CA HIS A 86 30.96 -41.76 1.21
C HIS A 86 30.77 -40.73 2.34
N GLN A 87 31.86 -40.19 2.89
CA GLN A 87 31.81 -39.17 3.94
C GLN A 87 31.17 -37.88 3.45
N GLN A 88 31.43 -37.46 2.21
CA GLN A 88 30.75 -36.31 1.60
C GLN A 88 29.24 -36.52 1.57
N ARG A 89 28.76 -37.67 1.04
CA ARG A 89 27.33 -38.00 1.03
C ARG A 89 26.72 -38.02 2.44
N GLN A 90 27.46 -38.55 3.42
CA GLN A 90 27.03 -38.54 4.81
C GLN A 90 26.94 -37.12 5.39
N ALA A 91 27.92 -36.26 5.12
CA ALA A 91 27.93 -34.86 5.55
C ALA A 91 26.77 -34.08 4.94
N THR A 92 26.52 -34.24 3.63
CA THR A 92 25.37 -33.64 2.94
C THR A 92 24.06 -34.12 3.55
N SER A 93 23.91 -35.42 3.80
CA SER A 93 22.70 -35.97 4.44
C SER A 93 22.49 -35.41 5.85
N LYS A 94 23.55 -35.26 6.64
CA LYS A 94 23.48 -34.70 7.99
C LYS A 94 23.21 -33.20 7.98
N LEU A 95 23.74 -32.48 7.01
CA LEU A 95 23.41 -31.06 6.81
C LEU A 95 21.91 -30.90 6.52
N THR A 96 21.34 -31.70 5.62
CA THR A 96 19.90 -31.66 5.33
C THR A 96 19.05 -31.95 6.57
N GLU A 97 19.34 -33.06 7.29
CA GLU A 97 18.63 -33.47 8.50
C GLU A 97 18.69 -32.39 9.60
N THR A 98 19.87 -31.79 9.82
CA THR A 98 20.04 -30.75 10.84
C THR A 98 19.41 -29.43 10.43
N ASN A 99 19.39 -29.10 9.13
CA ASN A 99 18.67 -27.93 8.61
C ASN A 99 17.15 -28.06 8.80
N GLU A 100 16.57 -29.23 8.50
CA GLU A 100 15.15 -29.53 8.77
C GLU A 100 14.83 -29.43 10.27
N THR A 101 15.71 -29.95 11.12
CA THR A 101 15.58 -29.84 12.57
C THR A 101 15.58 -28.37 13.03
N VAL A 102 16.46 -27.54 12.47
CA VAL A 102 16.51 -26.10 12.76
C VAL A 102 15.21 -25.43 12.33
N ALA A 103 14.70 -25.70 11.12
CA ALA A 103 13.45 -25.13 10.63
C ALA A 103 12.27 -25.47 11.58
N ALA A 104 12.12 -26.74 11.99
CA ALA A 104 11.11 -27.15 12.95
C ALA A 104 11.27 -26.46 14.31
N ARG A 105 12.50 -26.33 14.81
CA ARG A 105 12.78 -25.65 16.09
C ARG A 105 12.49 -24.16 16.03
N ILE A 106 12.68 -23.50 14.90
CA ILE A 106 12.27 -22.09 14.72
C ILE A 106 10.76 -21.97 14.92
N GLU A 107 9.96 -22.79 14.23
CA GLU A 107 8.49 -22.72 14.33
C GLU A 107 7.95 -23.01 15.73
N GLU A 108 8.64 -23.87 16.48
CA GLU A 108 8.31 -24.21 17.85
C GLU A 108 8.77 -23.16 18.87
N THR A 109 9.91 -22.51 18.62
CA THR A 109 10.52 -21.54 19.52
C THR A 109 9.78 -20.21 19.47
N PHE A 110 9.48 -19.73 18.26
CA PHE A 110 8.85 -18.43 18.02
C PHE A 110 7.32 -18.53 18.10
N GLY A 111 6.82 -18.83 19.29
CA GLY A 111 5.40 -19.09 19.54
C GLY A 111 4.63 -17.94 20.20
N HIS A 112 5.26 -16.80 20.50
CA HIS A 112 4.59 -15.72 21.22
C HIS A 112 4.41 -14.49 20.33
N VAL A 113 3.18 -14.10 20.03
CA VAL A 113 2.87 -12.88 19.27
C VAL A 113 2.61 -11.76 20.25
N LEU A 114 3.45 -10.73 20.21
CA LEU A 114 3.31 -9.51 20.99
C LEU A 114 2.67 -8.43 20.12
N THR A 115 1.75 -7.70 20.72
CA THR A 115 1.02 -6.62 20.05
C THR A 115 0.97 -5.41 20.96
N PRO A 116 1.48 -4.25 20.52
CA PRO A 116 1.36 -3.04 21.30
C PRO A 116 -0.10 -2.58 21.40
N LYS A 117 -0.51 -2.20 22.61
CA LYS A 117 -1.79 -1.57 22.89
C LYS A 117 -1.57 -0.31 23.70
N SER A 118 -2.42 0.68 23.49
CA SER A 118 -2.47 1.88 24.31
C SER A 118 -3.90 2.39 24.36
N LEU A 119 -4.26 3.08 25.43
CA LEU A 119 -5.48 3.91 25.44
C LEU A 119 -5.15 5.31 24.90
N PRO A 120 -6.13 6.01 24.29
CA PRO A 120 -5.94 7.42 23.93
C PRO A 120 -5.51 8.25 25.15
N GLY A 121 -4.41 9.00 25.03
CA GLY A 121 -3.85 9.81 26.12
C GLY A 121 -3.01 9.07 27.15
N ALA A 122 -2.85 7.75 27.04
CA ALA A 122 -1.96 6.99 27.92
C ALA A 122 -0.49 7.26 27.60
N ALA A 123 0.33 7.50 28.63
CA ALA A 123 1.77 7.66 28.49
C ALA A 123 2.51 6.33 28.31
N ALA A 124 1.94 5.24 28.83
CA ALA A 124 2.56 3.91 28.81
C ALA A 124 1.96 3.04 27.70
N LEU A 125 2.84 2.30 27.02
CA LEU A 125 2.49 1.25 26.07
C LEU A 125 2.27 -0.06 26.84
N GLU A 126 1.15 -0.72 26.60
CA GLU A 126 0.87 -2.06 27.12
C GLU A 126 1.16 -3.11 26.05
N TRP A 127 1.62 -4.28 26.50
CA TRP A 127 1.91 -5.41 25.63
C TRP A 127 0.90 -6.51 25.83
N GLU A 128 0.30 -6.95 24.74
CA GLU A 128 -0.53 -8.14 24.76
C GLU A 128 0.20 -9.31 24.09
N ALA A 129 0.48 -10.34 24.88
CA ALA A 129 1.08 -11.58 24.42
C ALA A 129 0.02 -12.64 24.13
N THR A 130 0.11 -13.26 22.97
CA THR A 130 -0.82 -14.30 22.51
C THR A 130 -0.07 -15.43 21.84
N LYS A 131 -0.64 -16.64 21.83
CA LYS A 131 -0.07 -17.79 21.13
C LYS A 131 -0.84 -18.06 19.84
N PRO A 132 -0.20 -18.03 18.66
CA PRO A 132 -0.85 -18.45 17.42
C PRO A 132 -0.98 -19.97 17.44
N SER A 133 -2.07 -20.48 16.86
CA SER A 133 -2.37 -21.91 16.74
C SER A 133 -2.91 -22.23 15.35
N GLY A 134 -2.98 -23.51 15.00
CA GLY A 134 -3.41 -23.96 13.68
C GLY A 134 -2.28 -24.52 12.82
N TYR A 135 -2.58 -24.77 11.56
CA TYR A 135 -1.67 -25.33 10.55
C TYR A 135 -1.05 -24.23 9.67
N GLY A 136 -0.01 -24.60 8.93
CA GLY A 136 0.73 -23.69 8.06
C GLY A 136 1.97 -23.11 8.74
N SER A 137 2.67 -22.26 7.98
CA SER A 137 3.86 -21.55 8.42
C SER A 137 3.58 -20.67 9.65
N LEU A 138 4.64 -20.28 10.36
CA LEU A 138 4.53 -19.32 11.46
C LEU A 138 3.81 -18.03 11.03
N ALA A 139 4.16 -17.48 9.87
CA ALA A 139 3.54 -16.24 9.36
C ALA A 139 2.02 -16.40 9.16
N GLU A 140 1.56 -17.50 8.55
CA GLU A 140 0.13 -17.78 8.34
C GLU A 140 -0.61 -17.93 9.68
N ARG A 141 -0.05 -18.67 10.63
CA ARG A 141 -0.65 -18.84 11.97
C ARG A 141 -0.76 -17.51 12.71
N VAL A 142 0.25 -16.64 12.60
CA VAL A 142 0.23 -15.29 13.19
C VAL A 142 -0.83 -14.43 12.52
N ALA A 143 -0.89 -14.39 11.18
CA ALA A 143 -1.86 -13.62 10.41
C ALA A 143 -3.30 -14.03 10.75
N ASN A 144 -3.59 -15.33 10.72
CA ASN A 144 -4.91 -15.89 11.07
C ASN A 144 -5.31 -15.51 12.50
N LYS A 145 -4.38 -15.62 13.45
CA LYS A 145 -4.61 -15.24 14.84
C LYS A 145 -4.91 -13.75 14.98
N ARG A 146 -4.18 -12.87 14.28
CA ARG A 146 -4.43 -11.42 14.27
C ARG A 146 -5.76 -11.06 13.63
N GLN A 147 -6.15 -11.72 12.55
CA GLN A 147 -7.44 -11.51 11.93
C GLN A 147 -8.59 -11.90 12.88
N SER A 148 -8.48 -13.07 13.54
CA SER A 148 -9.50 -13.55 14.50
C SER A 148 -9.71 -12.64 15.71
N GLU A 149 -8.69 -11.85 16.08
CA GLU A 149 -8.73 -10.93 17.21
C GLU A 149 -8.98 -9.47 16.79
N GLU A 150 -9.39 -9.23 15.55
CA GLU A 150 -9.56 -7.89 14.94
C GLU A 150 -8.30 -6.99 15.04
N LYS A 151 -7.11 -7.61 15.15
CA LYS A 151 -5.81 -6.92 15.19
C LYS A 151 -5.13 -6.85 13.82
N LEU A 152 -5.75 -7.44 12.81
CA LEU A 152 -5.45 -7.28 11.40
C LEU A 152 -6.79 -7.19 10.67
N ILE A 153 -7.18 -5.98 10.31
CA ILE A 153 -8.49 -5.69 9.74
C ILE A 153 -8.34 -5.61 8.22
N SER A 154 -8.87 -6.61 7.52
CA SER A 154 -8.85 -6.71 6.06
C SER A 154 -10.07 -6.08 5.37
N ALA A 155 -11.09 -5.69 6.14
CA ALA A 155 -12.27 -4.97 5.66
C ALA A 155 -12.74 -4.01 6.75
N TYR A 156 -13.05 -2.78 6.37
CA TYR A 156 -13.47 -1.73 7.30
C TYR A 156 -14.56 -0.87 6.67
N GLY A 157 -15.35 -0.20 7.52
CA GLY A 157 -16.53 0.55 7.07
C GLY A 157 -16.44 2.03 7.41
N GLY A 158 -17.01 2.88 6.56
CA GLY A 158 -17.01 4.33 6.74
C GLY A 158 -17.59 4.80 8.08
N VAL A 159 -18.62 4.11 8.60
CA VAL A 159 -19.17 4.39 9.93
C VAL A 159 -18.13 4.19 11.03
N ARG A 160 -17.32 3.13 10.95
CA ARG A 160 -16.25 2.90 11.94
C ARG A 160 -15.12 3.93 11.80
N VAL A 161 -14.80 4.36 10.57
CA VAL A 161 -13.87 5.48 10.34
C VAL A 161 -14.40 6.76 10.97
N ARG A 162 -15.69 7.06 10.82
CA ARG A 162 -16.33 8.23 11.47
C ARG A 162 -16.27 8.14 12.99
N MET A 163 -16.58 6.98 13.57
CA MET A 163 -16.45 6.76 15.01
C MET A 163 -15.02 6.97 15.51
N ASP A 164 -14.01 6.53 14.76
CA ASP A 164 -12.60 6.75 15.11
C ASP A 164 -12.21 8.23 15.03
N LEU A 165 -12.64 8.95 13.98
CA LEU A 165 -12.43 10.40 13.81
C LEU A 165 -13.08 11.25 14.91
N ASP A 166 -14.17 10.78 15.49
CA ASP A 166 -14.87 11.46 16.58
C ASP A 166 -14.29 11.08 17.96
N ARG A 167 -13.90 9.81 18.13
CA ARG A 167 -13.29 9.30 19.37
C ARG A 167 -11.89 9.86 19.59
N VAL A 168 -11.10 9.97 18.53
CA VAL A 168 -9.79 10.59 18.52
C VAL A 168 -9.96 11.87 17.70
N PRO A 169 -9.83 13.07 18.28
CA PRO A 169 -10.16 14.33 17.60
C PRO A 169 -9.13 14.63 16.50
N LEU A 170 -9.25 13.91 15.38
CA LEU A 170 -8.34 13.95 14.23
C LEU A 170 -8.76 15.01 13.21
N TRP A 171 -10.02 15.45 13.27
CA TRP A 171 -10.49 16.59 12.51
C TRP A 171 -9.64 17.82 12.80
N ARG A 172 -9.22 18.50 11.74
CA ARG A 172 -8.62 19.84 11.86
C ARG A 172 -9.69 20.86 12.24
N ASP A 173 -9.27 22.07 12.59
CA ASP A 173 -10.20 23.18 12.88
C ASP A 173 -11.09 23.53 11.68
N SER A 174 -10.60 23.29 10.46
CA SER A 174 -11.38 23.41 9.23
C SER A 174 -12.43 22.31 9.05
N GLY A 175 -12.45 21.30 9.91
CA GLY A 175 -13.36 20.15 9.87
C GLY A 175 -13.09 19.16 8.75
N ASP A 176 -11.88 19.18 8.20
CA ASP A 176 -11.37 18.20 7.25
C ASP A 176 -10.14 17.45 7.80
N ILE A 177 -9.78 16.36 7.15
CA ILE A 177 -8.51 15.66 7.33
C ILE A 177 -8.08 15.06 5.98
N THR A 178 -6.79 15.14 5.66
CA THR A 178 -6.29 14.46 4.45
C THR A 178 -6.31 12.95 4.63
N VAL A 179 -6.55 12.20 3.56
CA VAL A 179 -6.51 10.73 3.60
C VAL A 179 -5.11 10.24 4.01
N ALA A 180 -4.04 10.96 3.63
CA ALA A 180 -2.67 10.69 4.07
C ALA A 180 -2.49 10.83 5.59
N ASP A 181 -3.02 11.90 6.19
CA ASP A 181 -2.93 12.11 7.64
C ASP A 181 -3.78 11.10 8.40
N LEU A 182 -4.97 10.78 7.89
CA LEU A 182 -5.83 9.75 8.45
C LEU A 182 -5.14 8.37 8.42
N TRP A 183 -4.53 8.00 7.29
CA TRP A 183 -3.70 6.79 7.19
C TRP A 183 -2.53 6.83 8.17
N SER A 184 -1.87 7.98 8.30
CA SER A 184 -0.77 8.15 9.23
C SER A 184 -1.23 7.95 10.68
N ALA A 185 -2.42 8.44 11.05
CA ALA A 185 -2.99 8.22 12.37
C ALA A 185 -3.22 6.71 12.63
N TYR A 186 -3.88 6.02 11.69
CA TYR A 186 -4.09 4.57 11.77
C TYR A 186 -2.78 3.79 11.89
N ALA A 187 -1.76 4.17 11.11
CA ALA A 187 -0.48 3.46 11.09
C ALA A 187 0.42 3.78 12.29
N ASN A 188 0.35 4.98 12.86
CA ASN A 188 1.31 5.43 13.88
C ASN A 188 0.85 5.16 15.30
N HIS A 189 -0.46 5.12 15.57
CA HIS A 189 -0.99 5.14 16.93
C HIS A 189 -1.56 3.77 17.36
N PRO A 190 -0.99 3.10 18.38
CA PRO A 190 -1.46 1.77 18.84
C PRO A 190 -2.87 1.72 19.43
N TYR A 191 -3.51 2.89 19.66
CA TYR A 191 -4.91 3.00 20.08
C TYR A 191 -5.90 3.06 18.90
N MET A 192 -5.40 3.20 17.67
CA MET A 192 -6.19 3.18 16.43
C MET A 192 -6.38 1.74 15.94
N ALA A 193 -7.43 1.50 15.16
CA ALA A 193 -7.67 0.20 14.55
C ALA A 193 -6.51 -0.22 13.62
N ARG A 194 -6.18 -1.51 13.56
CA ARG A 194 -5.07 -2.01 12.74
C ARG A 194 -5.53 -2.45 11.37
N LEU A 195 -5.62 -1.48 10.46
CA LEU A 195 -5.94 -1.75 9.06
C LEU A 195 -4.78 -2.49 8.39
N ALA A 196 -5.09 -3.50 7.58
CA ALA A 196 -4.08 -4.36 6.95
C ALA A 196 -3.19 -3.59 5.96
N ASN A 197 -3.77 -2.65 5.22
CA ASN A 197 -3.09 -1.79 4.26
C ASN A 197 -3.93 -0.53 3.96
N PHE A 198 -3.40 0.34 3.11
CA PHE A 198 -4.07 1.58 2.69
C PHE A 198 -5.38 1.31 1.95
N ASP A 199 -5.45 0.25 1.15
CA ASP A 199 -6.63 -0.06 0.34
C ASP A 199 -7.85 -0.39 1.20
N VAL A 200 -7.64 -0.98 2.38
CA VAL A 200 -8.71 -1.17 3.38
C VAL A 200 -9.30 0.17 3.83
N LEU A 201 -8.46 1.19 4.07
CA LEU A 201 -8.92 2.53 4.42
C LEU A 201 -9.61 3.20 3.22
N ALA A 202 -9.02 3.12 2.02
CA ALA A 202 -9.59 3.71 0.81
C ALA A 202 -10.97 3.11 0.49
N ALA A 203 -11.13 1.79 0.60
CA ALA A 203 -12.42 1.13 0.45
C ALA A 203 -13.42 1.57 1.52
N ALA A 204 -12.99 1.73 2.77
CA ALA A 204 -13.85 2.21 3.86
C ALA A 204 -14.32 3.66 3.62
N ILE A 205 -13.44 4.52 3.10
CA ILE A 205 -13.77 5.89 2.72
C ILE A 205 -14.77 5.88 1.56
N SER A 206 -14.49 5.16 0.47
CA SER A 206 -15.41 5.05 -0.67
C SER A 206 -16.81 4.58 -0.24
N ASN A 207 -16.88 3.51 0.56
CA ASN A 207 -18.15 2.99 1.08
C ASN A 207 -18.84 3.99 2.03
N GLY A 208 -18.04 4.74 2.81
CA GLY A 208 -18.54 5.79 3.70
C GLY A 208 -19.17 6.95 2.93
N THR A 209 -18.46 7.46 1.93
CA THR A 209 -18.91 8.52 1.03
C THR A 209 -20.15 8.11 0.24
N ALA A 210 -20.24 6.84 -0.15
CA ALA A 210 -21.38 6.30 -0.88
C ALA A 210 -22.63 6.04 -0.03
N SER A 211 -22.52 6.15 1.31
CA SER A 211 -23.65 5.91 2.19
C SER A 211 -24.79 6.89 1.91
N MET A 212 -26.03 6.41 1.85
CA MET A 212 -27.20 7.27 1.76
C MET A 212 -27.42 8.07 3.06
N ASN A 213 -26.92 7.56 4.19
CA ASN A 213 -26.98 8.23 5.50
C ASN A 213 -25.68 8.97 5.83
N TRP A 214 -24.92 9.42 4.82
CA TRP A 214 -23.59 9.98 5.05
C TRP A 214 -23.59 11.19 5.98
N GLU A 215 -24.66 11.99 5.96
CA GLU A 215 -24.82 13.18 6.80
C GLU A 215 -24.79 12.87 8.29
N SER A 216 -25.44 11.78 8.71
CA SER A 216 -25.59 11.40 10.10
C SER A 216 -24.60 10.32 10.55
N GLU A 217 -24.13 9.46 9.64
CA GLU A 217 -23.37 8.26 10.00
C GLU A 217 -21.91 8.25 9.51
N THR A 218 -21.57 9.02 8.46
CA THR A 218 -20.22 8.98 7.87
C THR A 218 -19.65 10.38 7.60
N PHE A 219 -19.33 10.72 6.35
CA PHE A 219 -18.57 11.89 5.92
C PHE A 219 -18.69 12.08 4.41
N ALA A 220 -18.36 13.28 3.93
CA ALA A 220 -18.13 13.55 2.52
C ALA A 220 -16.63 13.41 2.17
N TYR A 221 -16.34 13.37 0.87
CA TYR A 221 -14.98 13.36 0.34
C TYR A 221 -14.75 14.58 -0.56
N ALA A 222 -13.52 15.08 -0.65
CA ALA A 222 -13.10 16.06 -1.65
C ALA A 222 -11.75 15.66 -2.26
N ASP A 223 -11.58 15.96 -3.55
CA ASP A 223 -10.34 15.68 -4.27
C ASP A 223 -9.19 16.60 -3.82
N ALA A 224 -9.52 17.86 -3.50
CA ALA A 224 -8.55 18.87 -3.12
C ALA A 224 -9.16 19.98 -2.26
N LYS A 225 -8.28 20.78 -1.66
CA LYS A 225 -8.61 22.01 -0.95
C LYS A 225 -7.63 23.10 -1.34
N GLU A 226 -8.14 24.28 -1.66
CA GLU A 226 -7.36 25.51 -1.81
C GLU A 226 -7.92 26.55 -0.84
N ASP A 227 -7.05 27.16 -0.04
CA ASP A 227 -7.42 27.99 1.11
C ASP A 227 -8.44 27.31 2.03
N ASP A 228 -9.69 27.75 1.99
CA ASP A 228 -10.80 27.23 2.79
C ASP A 228 -11.95 26.65 1.93
N THR A 229 -11.71 26.49 0.63
CA THR A 229 -12.68 25.97 -0.34
C THR A 229 -12.30 24.55 -0.76
N TRP A 230 -13.27 23.63 -0.70
CA TRP A 230 -13.09 22.25 -1.15
C TRP A 230 -13.53 22.10 -2.61
N PHE A 231 -12.79 21.29 -3.35
CA PHE A 231 -13.03 20.99 -4.76
C PHE A 231 -13.27 19.49 -4.96
N GLY A 232 -14.14 19.14 -5.90
CA GLY A 232 -14.50 17.73 -6.17
C GLY A 232 -15.26 17.09 -5.00
N VAL A 233 -16.08 17.88 -4.29
CA VAL A 233 -16.85 17.37 -3.15
C VAL A 233 -17.85 16.32 -3.63
N THR A 234 -17.74 15.12 -3.07
CA THR A 234 -18.56 13.96 -3.43
C THR A 234 -19.17 13.34 -2.17
N TYR A 235 -20.43 12.94 -2.28
CA TYR A 235 -21.19 12.15 -1.31
C TYR A 235 -22.31 11.40 -2.03
N GLY A 236 -22.90 10.38 -1.38
CA GLY A 236 -23.94 9.50 -1.97
C GLY A 236 -23.46 8.64 -3.15
N SER A 237 -22.17 8.63 -3.46
CA SER A 237 -21.56 7.84 -4.53
C SER A 237 -20.17 7.34 -4.14
N HIS A 238 -19.69 6.31 -4.85
CA HIS A 238 -18.35 5.76 -4.64
C HIS A 238 -17.30 6.71 -5.20
N VAL A 239 -16.14 6.74 -4.55
CA VAL A 239 -14.98 7.54 -4.95
C VAL A 239 -13.75 6.64 -5.04
N THR A 240 -12.68 7.13 -5.64
CA THR A 240 -11.34 6.51 -5.56
C THR A 240 -10.45 7.40 -4.69
N PRO A 241 -10.38 7.17 -3.37
CA PRO A 241 -9.69 8.10 -2.48
C PRO A 241 -8.19 8.18 -2.78
N MET A 242 -7.73 9.37 -3.14
CA MET A 242 -6.31 9.68 -3.24
C MET A 242 -5.74 10.09 -1.89
N ARG A 243 -4.43 9.89 -1.68
CA ARG A 243 -3.73 10.31 -0.46
C ARG A 243 -3.85 11.82 -0.19
N SER A 244 -3.86 12.63 -1.23
CA SER A 244 -4.01 14.09 -1.17
C SER A 244 -5.43 14.56 -0.92
N GLY A 245 -6.43 13.71 -1.17
CA GLY A 245 -7.84 14.06 -0.97
C GLY A 245 -8.18 14.20 0.51
N LEU A 246 -9.38 14.68 0.78
CA LEU A 246 -9.84 15.03 2.11
C LEU A 246 -11.13 14.29 2.45
N VAL A 247 -11.20 13.82 3.69
CA VAL A 247 -12.45 13.44 4.34
C VAL A 247 -12.98 14.70 5.04
N ILE A 248 -14.26 15.01 4.86
CA ILE A 248 -14.89 16.23 5.35
C ILE A 248 -16.04 15.88 6.29
N ARG A 249 -16.11 16.57 7.43
CA ARG A 249 -17.21 16.41 8.37
C ARG A 249 -18.53 16.84 7.71
N PRO A 250 -19.65 16.09 7.85
CA PRO A 250 -20.87 16.41 7.11
C PRO A 250 -21.51 17.77 7.40
N ASP A 251 -21.44 18.24 8.64
CA ASP A 251 -22.06 19.48 9.14
C ASP A 251 -21.55 20.76 8.45
N ILE A 252 -20.40 20.70 7.76
CA ILE A 252 -19.78 21.87 7.12
C ILE A 252 -19.77 21.82 5.59
N VAL A 253 -20.16 20.70 4.98
CA VAL A 253 -20.12 20.50 3.52
C VAL A 253 -20.94 21.58 2.77
N GLY A 254 -22.07 22.02 3.32
CA GLY A 254 -22.91 23.06 2.70
C GLY A 254 -22.41 24.51 2.85
N THR A 255 -21.34 24.76 3.61
CA THR A 255 -20.94 26.14 3.97
C THR A 255 -19.78 26.70 3.14
N LYS A 256 -19.00 25.85 2.45
CA LYS A 256 -17.77 26.25 1.74
C LYS A 256 -17.49 25.43 0.45
N THR A 257 -18.52 24.81 -0.11
CA THR A 257 -18.38 24.06 -1.37
C THR A 257 -18.51 25.03 -2.54
N ALA A 258 -17.55 25.01 -3.48
CA ALA A 258 -17.74 25.68 -4.76
C ALA A 258 -18.94 25.01 -5.46
N GLU A 259 -19.95 25.81 -5.85
CA GLU A 259 -21.13 25.26 -6.52
C GLU A 259 -20.70 24.43 -7.74
N PRO A 260 -21.23 23.21 -7.91
CA PRO A 260 -21.04 22.49 -9.15
C PRO A 260 -21.69 23.28 -10.29
N ASP A 261 -20.99 23.46 -11.40
CA ASP A 261 -21.56 23.87 -12.69
C ASP A 261 -22.49 22.74 -13.17
N VAL A 262 -23.68 22.65 -12.58
CA VAL A 262 -24.79 21.88 -13.14
C VAL A 262 -25.35 22.70 -14.29
N ALA A 263 -25.00 22.31 -15.51
CA ALA A 263 -25.72 22.72 -16.70
C ALA A 263 -27.20 22.32 -16.54
N ASP A 264 -28.00 23.31 -16.15
CA ASP A 264 -29.45 23.26 -16.05
C ASP A 264 -30.03 23.03 -17.45
N GLY A 265 -30.42 21.79 -17.73
CA GLY A 265 -31.21 21.43 -18.90
C GLY A 265 -32.69 21.49 -18.55
N SER A 266 -33.28 22.68 -18.55
CA SER A 266 -34.73 22.85 -18.48
C SER A 266 -35.29 23.84 -19.52
N SER A 267 -36.50 23.52 -19.97
CA SER A 267 -37.37 24.09 -21.03
C SER A 267 -37.01 23.66 -22.47
N ASP A 268 -37.94 23.15 -23.27
CA ASP A 268 -39.30 23.67 -23.43
C ASP A 268 -40.33 22.60 -23.84
N SER A 269 -41.56 22.78 -23.36
CA SER A 269 -42.74 21.97 -23.69
C SER A 269 -43.62 22.72 -24.67
N LEU A 270 -44.04 22.09 -25.77
CA LEU A 270 -45.22 22.52 -26.54
C LEU A 270 -46.05 21.30 -26.95
N ASP A 271 -47.10 21.11 -26.15
CA ASP A 271 -48.51 20.83 -26.45
C ASP A 271 -48.95 20.36 -27.86
N GLY A 272 -50.00 19.51 -27.89
CA GLY A 272 -50.93 19.43 -29.02
C GLY A 272 -51.27 18.07 -29.65
N THR A 273 -52.01 17.23 -28.90
CA THR A 273 -53.21 16.45 -29.31
C THR A 273 -53.36 15.69 -30.65
N ASP A 274 -53.95 14.50 -30.49
CA ASP A 274 -54.89 13.74 -31.34
C ASP A 274 -54.39 12.69 -32.36
N GLY A 275 -54.84 11.44 -32.13
CA GLY A 275 -54.98 10.42 -33.18
C GLY A 275 -54.60 8.98 -32.84
N VAL A 276 -55.34 8.33 -31.92
CA VAL A 276 -55.43 6.84 -31.80
C VAL A 276 -56.37 6.30 -32.90
N PRO A 277 -56.46 4.99 -33.27
CA PRO A 277 -55.67 3.77 -32.98
C PRO A 277 -55.22 2.99 -34.25
N GLY A 278 -54.44 1.91 -34.09
CA GLY A 278 -54.24 0.95 -35.19
C GLY A 278 -53.46 -0.33 -34.86
N THR A 279 -54.09 -1.22 -34.10
CA THR A 279 -53.71 -2.64 -33.94
C THR A 279 -53.69 -3.38 -35.29
N ALA A 280 -52.66 -4.20 -35.55
CA ALA A 280 -52.76 -5.59 -36.06
C ALA A 280 -51.41 -6.04 -36.65
N GLY A 281 -51.02 -7.27 -36.29
CA GLY A 281 -49.83 -7.94 -36.82
C GLY A 281 -50.05 -8.68 -38.13
N SER A 282 -49.18 -9.68 -38.33
CA SER A 282 -49.12 -10.67 -39.42
C SER A 282 -48.38 -10.18 -40.67
N THR A 283 -47.10 -10.55 -40.86
CA THR A 283 -46.51 -11.84 -41.31
C THR A 283 -46.22 -11.85 -42.81
N ASP A 284 -44.95 -12.13 -43.09
CA ASP A 284 -44.43 -13.05 -44.11
C ASP A 284 -44.23 -12.56 -45.55
N GLY A 285 -43.15 -13.06 -46.16
CA GLY A 285 -43.05 -13.21 -47.62
C GLY A 285 -41.94 -12.46 -48.36
N SER A 286 -40.70 -12.94 -48.21
CA SER A 286 -39.80 -13.39 -49.32
C SER A 286 -39.48 -12.47 -50.51
N VAL A 287 -38.20 -12.30 -50.83
CA VAL A 287 -37.44 -13.02 -51.88
C VAL A 287 -36.06 -12.36 -52.02
N GLY A 288 -35.02 -13.18 -52.17
CA GLY A 288 -33.62 -12.82 -52.03
C GLY A 288 -32.98 -12.06 -53.18
N GLY A 289 -31.77 -11.59 -52.88
CA GLY A 289 -30.77 -11.12 -53.82
C GLY A 289 -29.39 -11.42 -53.25
N THR A 290 -28.78 -12.51 -53.71
CA THR A 290 -27.41 -12.90 -53.41
C THR A 290 -26.44 -11.90 -54.06
N GLY A 291 -25.66 -11.21 -53.24
CA GLY A 291 -24.50 -10.43 -53.66
C GLY A 291 -23.40 -10.63 -52.62
N VAL A 292 -22.46 -11.52 -52.92
CA VAL A 292 -21.17 -11.60 -52.22
C VAL A 292 -20.36 -10.41 -52.74
N GLU A 293 -20.14 -9.41 -51.89
CA GLU A 293 -19.05 -8.45 -52.09
C GLU A 293 -17.97 -8.65 -51.03
N ALA A 294 -16.76 -8.81 -51.56
CA ALA A 294 -15.52 -9.00 -50.86
C ALA A 294 -15.13 -7.76 -50.07
N GLY A 295 -14.36 -7.99 -49.00
CA GLY A 295 -13.93 -6.97 -48.06
C GLY A 295 -13.17 -5.81 -48.69
N SER A 296 -13.48 -4.63 -48.19
CA SER A 296 -12.50 -3.56 -48.01
C SER A 296 -11.99 -3.65 -46.57
N SER A 297 -10.83 -4.30 -46.39
CA SER A 297 -10.06 -4.09 -45.16
C SER A 297 -9.45 -2.71 -45.27
N ASP A 298 -9.98 -1.74 -44.52
CA ASP A 298 -9.30 -0.46 -44.33
C ASP A 298 -7.86 -0.73 -43.87
N PRO A 299 -6.86 0.00 -44.40
CA PRO A 299 -5.48 -0.19 -43.99
C PRO A 299 -5.36 0.09 -42.50
N VAL A 300 -5.07 -0.97 -41.73
CA VAL A 300 -4.92 -0.89 -40.29
C VAL A 300 -3.68 -0.05 -39.97
N ALA A 301 -3.85 1.06 -39.27
CA ALA A 301 -2.75 1.90 -38.83
C ALA A 301 -1.81 1.09 -37.91
N THR A 302 -0.55 0.97 -38.31
CA THR A 302 0.46 0.15 -37.61
C THR A 302 1.37 0.96 -36.68
N ARG A 303 1.22 2.29 -36.65
CA ARG A 303 2.05 3.20 -35.87
C ARG A 303 1.22 4.35 -35.32
N PHE A 304 1.46 4.70 -34.06
CA PHE A 304 0.89 5.85 -33.38
C PHE A 304 2.01 6.78 -32.93
N TYR A 305 1.87 8.09 -33.19
CA TYR A 305 2.77 9.13 -32.71
C TYR A 305 1.94 10.23 -32.06
N GLY A 306 2.28 10.61 -30.83
CA GLY A 306 1.62 11.67 -30.08
C GLY A 306 2.64 12.49 -29.30
N ARG A 307 2.43 13.82 -29.27
CA ARG A 307 3.20 14.76 -28.46
C ARG A 307 2.23 15.45 -27.50
N PHE A 308 2.58 15.48 -26.22
CA PHE A 308 1.77 16.09 -25.17
C PHE A 308 2.57 17.20 -24.50
N GLY A 309 1.97 18.38 -24.35
CA GLY A 309 2.54 19.43 -23.50
C GLY A 309 2.20 19.13 -22.05
N LEU A 310 3.22 18.99 -21.21
CA LEU A 310 3.05 18.78 -19.77
C LEU A 310 3.23 20.10 -19.04
N ASP A 311 2.34 20.36 -18.08
CA ASP A 311 2.47 21.49 -17.16
C ASP A 311 3.53 21.18 -16.09
N SER A 312 4.36 22.14 -15.70
CA SER A 312 5.46 21.88 -14.74
C SER A 312 4.97 21.51 -13.34
N VAL A 313 3.74 21.88 -12.97
CA VAL A 313 3.15 21.62 -11.66
C VAL A 313 2.28 20.37 -11.69
N ARG A 314 1.52 20.16 -12.77
CA ARG A 314 0.61 19.00 -12.94
C ARG A 314 1.22 17.85 -13.74
N GLY A 315 2.46 17.99 -14.19
CA GLY A 315 3.09 17.10 -15.16
C GLY A 315 3.17 15.65 -14.73
N ILE A 316 3.29 15.39 -13.42
CA ILE A 316 3.28 14.03 -12.87
C ILE A 316 1.91 13.37 -13.09
N ARG A 317 0.80 14.08 -12.80
CA ARG A 317 -0.57 13.59 -13.02
C ARG A 317 -0.86 13.35 -14.49
N GLN A 318 -0.45 14.29 -15.35
CA GLN A 318 -0.66 14.19 -16.80
C GLN A 318 0.17 13.05 -17.41
N LEU A 319 1.41 12.87 -16.95
CA LEU A 319 2.25 11.76 -17.40
C LEU A 319 1.67 10.41 -16.95
N GLU A 320 1.17 10.30 -15.72
CA GLU A 320 0.49 9.08 -15.23
C GLU A 320 -0.77 8.74 -16.04
N GLU A 321 -1.57 9.76 -16.38
CA GLU A 321 -2.74 9.60 -17.23
C GLU A 321 -2.35 9.16 -18.66
N ILE A 322 -1.30 9.74 -19.24
CA ILE A 322 -0.77 9.34 -20.55
C ILE A 322 -0.23 7.90 -20.49
N MET A 323 0.56 7.55 -19.48
CA MET A 323 1.09 6.20 -19.29
C MET A 323 -0.04 5.17 -19.17
N THR A 324 -1.09 5.48 -18.41
CA THR A 324 -2.22 4.57 -18.19
C THR A 324 -3.02 4.37 -19.47
N ASN A 325 -3.35 5.44 -20.19
CA ASN A 325 -4.09 5.34 -21.45
C ASN A 325 -3.27 4.66 -22.56
N VAL A 326 -1.97 4.95 -22.64
CA VAL A 326 -1.09 4.36 -23.65
C VAL A 326 -0.88 2.87 -23.39
N THR A 327 -0.66 2.44 -22.15
CA THR A 327 -0.51 1.01 -21.81
C THR A 327 -1.81 0.23 -21.98
N ASN A 328 -2.96 0.82 -21.63
CA ASN A 328 -4.27 0.17 -21.78
C ASN A 328 -4.72 0.02 -23.24
N HIS A 329 -4.34 0.95 -24.13
CA HIS A 329 -4.84 0.96 -25.51
C HIS A 329 -3.82 0.56 -26.59
N LEU A 330 -2.52 0.77 -26.36
CA LEU A 330 -1.45 0.51 -27.36
C LEU A 330 -0.56 -0.69 -27.00
N GLY A 331 -0.73 -1.28 -25.82
CA GLY A 331 -0.02 -2.48 -25.38
C GLY A 331 1.43 -2.21 -24.95
N SER A 332 2.27 -3.26 -24.96
CA SER A 332 3.61 -3.24 -24.34
C SER A 332 4.76 -2.77 -25.25
N ASN A 333 4.53 -2.60 -26.55
CA ASN A 333 5.56 -2.17 -27.51
C ASN A 333 5.53 -0.65 -27.74
N VAL A 334 5.67 0.11 -26.65
CA VAL A 334 5.59 1.57 -26.64
C VAL A 334 6.93 2.15 -26.21
N LYS A 335 7.50 3.05 -27.01
CA LYS A 335 8.64 3.90 -26.63
C LYS A 335 8.13 5.26 -26.17
N ILE A 336 8.55 5.70 -24.99
CA ILE A 336 8.17 6.99 -24.40
C ILE A 336 9.45 7.80 -24.18
N THR A 337 9.42 9.07 -24.58
CA THR A 337 10.53 10.01 -24.44
C THR A 337 10.00 11.28 -23.80
N VAL A 338 10.65 11.74 -22.74
CA VAL A 338 10.32 12.99 -22.04
C VAL A 338 11.38 14.02 -22.42
N GLU A 339 10.94 15.14 -22.98
CA GLU A 339 11.77 16.29 -23.35
C GLU A 339 11.50 17.41 -22.35
N ILE A 340 12.56 17.99 -21.79
CA ILE A 340 12.47 19.08 -20.80
C ILE A 340 13.16 20.29 -21.39
N GLU A 341 12.38 21.33 -21.66
CA GLU A 341 12.85 22.61 -22.21
C GLU A 341 12.61 23.72 -21.19
N ALA A 342 13.62 24.57 -20.98
CA ALA A 342 13.54 25.70 -20.07
C ALA A 342 14.26 26.91 -20.66
N GLU A 343 13.55 28.02 -20.80
CA GLU A 343 14.11 29.29 -21.27
C GLU A 343 14.24 30.27 -20.09
N SER A 344 15.34 31.03 -20.07
CA SER A 344 15.56 32.10 -19.09
C SER A 344 16.05 33.36 -19.79
N ALA A 345 15.29 34.46 -19.67
CA ALA A 345 15.64 35.76 -20.25
C ALA A 345 16.93 36.36 -19.65
N THR A 346 17.32 35.94 -18.44
CA THR A 346 18.54 36.39 -17.75
C THR A 346 19.65 35.34 -17.76
N GLY A 347 19.44 34.21 -18.42
CA GLY A 347 20.32 33.05 -18.38
C GLY A 347 20.19 32.23 -17.09
N PHE A 348 20.90 31.10 -17.04
CA PHE A 348 21.01 30.23 -15.86
C PHE A 348 22.39 30.42 -15.21
N ASP A 349 22.43 30.58 -13.88
CA ASP A 349 23.70 30.70 -13.16
C ASP A 349 24.50 29.39 -13.14
N ASP A 350 25.80 29.48 -12.84
CA ASP A 350 26.73 28.34 -12.82
C ASP A 350 26.31 27.22 -11.87
N ARG A 351 25.68 27.57 -10.74
CA ARG A 351 25.24 26.57 -9.77
C ARG A 351 24.06 25.79 -10.32
N THR A 352 23.09 26.48 -10.92
CA THR A 352 21.90 25.90 -11.51
C THR A 352 22.26 24.99 -12.68
N ARG A 353 23.17 25.42 -13.56
CA ARG A 353 23.67 24.61 -14.68
C ARG A 353 24.34 23.32 -14.19
N ARG A 354 25.28 23.43 -13.24
CA ARG A 354 25.96 22.25 -12.67
C ARG A 354 24.99 21.27 -12.01
N VAL A 355 24.04 21.76 -11.22
CA VAL A 355 23.05 20.90 -10.54
C VAL A 355 22.14 20.21 -11.55
N ALA A 356 21.71 20.90 -12.60
CA ALA A 356 20.89 20.32 -13.65
C ALA A 356 21.65 19.25 -14.45
N GLU A 357 22.90 19.52 -14.85
CA GLU A 357 23.76 18.56 -15.56
C GLU A 357 24.07 17.31 -14.71
N GLU A 358 24.37 17.49 -13.43
CA GLU A 358 24.66 16.38 -12.50
C GLU A 358 23.43 15.50 -12.31
N ASN A 359 22.25 16.09 -12.09
CA ASN A 359 21.00 15.37 -11.96
C ASN A 359 20.63 14.65 -13.26
N ALA A 360 20.77 15.29 -14.42
CA ALA A 360 20.48 14.67 -15.71
C ALA A 360 21.38 13.44 -15.95
N LYS A 361 22.67 13.53 -15.61
CA LYS A 361 23.60 12.39 -15.68
C LYS A 361 23.23 11.28 -14.71
N GLN A 362 22.87 11.63 -13.46
CA GLN A 362 22.49 10.64 -12.44
C GLN A 362 21.20 9.89 -12.82
N LEU A 363 20.27 10.58 -13.46
CA LEU A 363 18.99 10.03 -13.91
C LEU A 363 19.08 9.33 -15.28
N GLY A 364 20.24 9.36 -15.94
CA GLY A 364 20.50 8.64 -17.18
C GLY A 364 19.89 9.30 -18.42
N ALA A 365 19.83 10.63 -18.48
CA ALA A 365 19.36 11.35 -19.67
C ALA A 365 20.22 11.02 -20.90
N ASP A 366 19.57 10.79 -22.05
CA ASP A 366 20.25 10.48 -23.32
C ASP A 366 21.08 11.67 -23.85
N ALA A 367 20.66 12.91 -23.55
CA ALA A 367 21.37 14.15 -23.82
C ALA A 367 20.94 15.24 -22.82
N ALA A 368 21.88 16.10 -22.40
CA ALA A 368 21.62 17.26 -21.55
C ALA A 368 22.68 18.34 -21.81
N GLU A 369 22.30 19.44 -22.44
CA GLU A 369 23.18 20.54 -22.82
C GLU A 369 22.49 21.88 -22.53
N PHE A 370 23.26 22.90 -22.14
CA PHE A 370 22.82 24.30 -22.08
C PHE A 370 23.38 25.04 -23.28
N GLU A 371 22.53 25.71 -24.06
CA GLU A 371 22.93 26.55 -25.20
C GLU A 371 23.33 27.98 -24.81
#